data_AF-A0A7W8AU61-F1
#
_entry.id   AF-A0A7W8AU61-F1
#
_cell.length_a   1.000
_cell.length_b   1.000
_cell.length_c   1.000
_cell.angle_alpha   90.00
_cell.angle_beta   90.00
_cell.angle_gamma   90.00
#
_symmetry.space_group_name_H-M   'P 1'
#
loop_
_entity.id
_entity.type
_entity.pdbx_description
1 polymer ?
#
loop_
_entity_poly.entity_id
_entity_poly.type
_entity_poly.pdbx_seq_one_letter_code
_entity_poly.pdbx_strand_id
1 'polypeptide(L)'
;MAAHLGARSVRHMLADIGAAELAEWRAYEEISGPLGGARGDYNAAVVAAAIVAVNRGKNQKAPPLGDFIPRWDRTRIRKTPEELFQKAMAANTALGGQVITHN
;
A
#
# COMPACT_ATOMS: atom_id res chain seq x y z
N MET A 1 -0.48 6.08 10.70
CA MET A 1 0.79 5.63 11.32
C MET A 1 1.65 6.82 11.78
N ALA A 2 2.12 7.72 10.90
CA ALA A 2 3.01 8.83 11.29
C ALA A 2 2.47 9.72 12.45
N ALA A 3 1.18 10.09 12.43
CA ALA A 3 0.57 10.89 13.49
C ALA A 3 0.47 10.17 14.85
N HIS A 4 0.53 8.83 14.89
CA HIS A 4 0.43 8.06 16.14
C HIS A 4 1.80 7.78 16.77
N LEU A 5 2.89 8.04 16.03
CA LEU A 5 4.26 7.84 16.47
C LEU A 5 4.91 9.14 16.98
N GLY A 6 4.12 10.21 17.18
CA GLY A 6 4.64 11.54 17.54
C GLY A 6 5.43 12.25 16.42
N ALA A 7 5.53 11.62 15.23
CA ALA A 7 6.20 12.20 14.09
C ALA A 7 5.31 13.29 13.46
N ARG A 8 5.82 14.53 13.47
CA ARG A 8 5.11 15.70 12.92
C ARG A 8 5.06 15.70 11.38
N SER A 9 5.91 14.91 10.72
CA SER A 9 5.92 14.74 9.26
C SER A 9 6.64 13.45 8.86
N VAL A 10 6.42 13.01 7.61
CA VAL A 10 7.16 11.88 7.00
C VAL A 10 8.67 12.16 7.01
N ARG A 11 9.09 13.40 6.75
CA ARG A 11 10.51 13.79 6.77
C ARG A 11 11.15 13.59 8.15
N HIS A 12 10.41 13.88 9.22
CA HIS A 12 10.90 13.66 10.58
C HIS A 12 11.08 12.17 10.86
N MET A 13 10.10 11.35 10.47
CA MET A 13 10.20 9.89 10.59
C MET A 13 11.38 9.31 9.77
N LEU A 14 11.60 9.81 8.56
CA LEU A 14 12.70 9.38 7.68
C LEU A 14 14.08 9.92 8.11
N ALA A 15 14.14 10.86 9.05
CA ALA A 15 15.40 11.29 9.65
C ALA A 15 15.86 10.29 10.72
N ASP A 16 14.91 9.63 11.39
CA ASP A 16 15.18 8.63 12.42
C ASP A 16 15.36 7.22 11.82
N ILE A 17 14.63 6.90 10.73
CA ILE A 17 14.72 5.61 10.04
C ILE A 17 15.62 5.73 8.81
N GLY A 18 16.71 4.97 8.80
CA GLY A 18 17.68 4.94 7.71
C GLY A 18 17.17 4.23 6.45
N ALA A 19 17.77 4.54 5.30
CA ALA A 19 17.43 3.91 4.02
C ALA A 19 17.65 2.38 4.00
N ALA A 20 18.65 1.90 4.75
CA ALA A 20 18.90 0.47 4.91
C ALA A 20 17.74 -0.23 5.66
N GLU A 21 17.27 0.37 6.76
CA GLU A 21 16.14 -0.16 7.52
C GLU A 21 14.84 -0.15 6.69
N LEU A 22 14.60 0.88 5.89
CA LEU A 22 13.47 0.89 4.94
C LEU A 22 13.57 -0.23 3.90
N ALA A 23 14.77 -0.56 3.44
CA ALA A 23 14.99 -1.66 2.52
C ALA A 23 14.75 -3.02 3.19
N GLU A 24 15.13 -3.16 4.46
CA GLU A 24 14.83 -4.35 5.28
C GLU A 24 13.33 -4.50 5.50
N TRP A 25 12.61 -3.42 5.83
CA TRP A 25 11.15 -3.44 5.94
C TRP A 25 10.47 -3.82 4.63
N ARG A 26 10.97 -3.32 3.49
CA ARG A 26 10.48 -3.71 2.15
C ARG A 26 10.71 -5.20 1.87
N ALA A 27 11.90 -5.71 2.17
CA ALA A 27 12.22 -7.13 1.98
C ALA A 27 11.37 -8.02 2.90
N TYR A 28 11.14 -7.58 4.13
CA TYR A 28 10.25 -8.25 5.06
C TYR A 28 8.83 -8.30 4.51
N GLU A 29 8.26 -7.19 4.01
CA GLU A 29 6.94 -7.18 3.38
C GLU A 29 6.81 -8.10 2.18
N GLU A 30 7.87 -8.22 1.36
CA GLU A 30 7.89 -9.15 0.22
C GLU A 30 7.75 -10.61 0.67
N ILE A 31 8.29 -10.96 1.84
CA ILE A 31 8.27 -12.33 2.39
C ILE A 31 7.02 -12.58 3.23
N SER A 32 6.64 -11.64 4.09
CA SER A 32 5.54 -11.79 5.05
C SER A 32 4.18 -11.38 4.50
N GLY A 33 4.15 -10.74 3.33
CA GLY A 33 3.02 -9.92 2.90
C GLY A 33 2.98 -8.57 3.65
N PRO A 34 2.01 -7.70 3.32
CA PRO A 34 1.91 -6.35 3.89
C PRO A 34 1.97 -6.39 5.43
N LEU A 35 2.83 -5.54 6.00
CA LEU A 35 3.06 -5.46 7.43
C LEU A 35 1.76 -5.15 8.17
N GLY A 36 1.25 -6.15 8.89
CA GLY A 36 0.08 -6.02 9.76
C GLY A 36 -1.19 -5.60 9.01
N GLY A 37 -1.90 -6.55 8.42
CA GLY A 37 -3.20 -6.24 7.81
C GLY A 37 -4.03 -7.44 7.41
N ALA A 38 -3.43 -8.51 6.88
CA ALA A 38 -4.17 -9.59 6.24
C ALA A 38 -5.28 -10.22 7.11
N ARG A 39 -5.00 -10.44 8.41
CA ARG A 39 -6.02 -10.95 9.35
C ARG A 39 -7.09 -9.89 9.67
N GLY A 40 -6.71 -8.63 9.81
CA GLY A 40 -7.64 -7.52 10.03
C GLY A 40 -8.56 -7.31 8.83
N ASP A 41 -7.99 -7.32 7.63
CA ASP A 41 -8.69 -7.26 6.36
C ASP A 41 -9.64 -8.43 6.18
N TYR A 42 -9.21 -9.65 6.53
CA TYR A 42 -10.05 -10.83 6.48
C TYR A 42 -11.24 -10.72 7.44
N ASN A 43 -11.00 -10.31 8.69
CA ASN A 43 -12.08 -10.12 9.67
C ASN A 43 -13.07 -9.04 9.23
N ALA A 44 -12.57 -7.91 8.71
CA ALA A 44 -13.39 -6.85 8.16
C ALA A 44 -14.21 -7.33 6.96
N ALA A 45 -13.60 -8.12 6.07
CA ALA A 45 -14.27 -8.73 4.92
C ALA A 45 -15.39 -9.68 5.35
N VAL A 46 -15.19 -10.50 6.38
CA VAL A 46 -16.22 -11.41 6.93
C VAL A 46 -17.42 -10.62 7.46
N VAL A 47 -17.17 -9.54 8.21
CA VAL A 47 -18.25 -8.68 8.73
C VAL A 47 -19.01 -8.01 7.60
N ALA A 48 -18.32 -7.42 6.62
CA ALA A 48 -18.94 -6.77 5.47
C ALA A 48 -19.78 -7.76 4.63
N ALA A 49 -19.25 -8.97 4.40
CA ALA A 49 -19.95 -10.03 3.68
C ALA A 49 -21.25 -10.45 4.41
N ALA A 50 -21.22 -10.55 5.74
CA ALA A 50 -22.41 -10.86 6.53
C ALA A 50 -23.47 -9.76 6.42
N ILE A 51 -23.07 -8.48 6.50
CA ILE A 51 -23.96 -7.32 6.37
C ILE A 51 -24.61 -7.29 4.98
N VAL A 52 -23.85 -7.52 3.90
CA VAL A 52 -24.40 -7.57 2.55
C VAL A 52 -25.32 -8.78 2.37
N ALA A 53 -24.94 -9.94 2.91
CA ALA A 53 -25.75 -11.15 2.82
C ALA A 53 -27.13 -10.94 3.49
N VAL A 54 -27.20 -10.31 4.66
CA VAL A 54 -28.50 -10.08 5.33
C VAL A 54 -29.35 -9.01 4.64
N ASN A 55 -28.74 -8.04 3.97
CA ASN A 55 -29.44 -6.95 3.26
C ASN A 55 -29.71 -7.23 1.77
N ARG A 56 -29.42 -8.43 1.26
CA ARG A 56 -29.60 -8.76 -0.16
C ARG A 56 -31.07 -8.83 -0.56
N GLY A 57 -31.36 -8.55 -1.83
CA GLY A 57 -32.71 -8.67 -2.39
C GLY A 57 -33.23 -10.11 -2.39
N LYS A 58 -34.55 -10.30 -2.45
CA LYS A 58 -35.18 -11.62 -2.58
C LYS A 58 -34.63 -12.35 -3.81
N ASN A 59 -34.29 -13.63 -3.66
CA ASN A 59 -33.66 -14.47 -4.70
C ASN A 59 -32.28 -14.00 -5.20
N GLN A 60 -31.63 -13.03 -4.54
CA GLN A 60 -30.26 -12.66 -4.87
C GLN A 60 -29.26 -13.58 -4.16
N LYS A 61 -28.19 -13.94 -4.88
CA LYS A 61 -27.07 -14.70 -4.34
C LYS A 61 -26.19 -13.76 -3.50
N ALA A 62 -25.72 -14.24 -2.35
CA ALA A 62 -24.74 -13.50 -1.56
C ALA A 62 -23.41 -13.41 -2.33
N PRO A 63 -22.75 -12.23 -2.36
CA PRO A 63 -21.43 -12.12 -2.98
C PRO A 63 -20.40 -12.99 -2.21
N PRO A 64 -19.43 -13.58 -2.91
CA PRO A 64 -18.37 -14.37 -2.28
C PRO A 64 -17.48 -13.49 -1.38
N LEU A 65 -16.93 -14.07 -0.31
CA LEU A 65 -16.05 -13.37 0.62
C LEU A 65 -14.84 -12.70 -0.08
N GLY A 66 -14.31 -13.33 -1.13
CA GLY A 66 -13.17 -12.82 -1.89
C GLY A 66 -13.41 -11.46 -2.58
N ASP A 67 -14.67 -11.04 -2.74
CA ASP A 67 -15.00 -9.71 -3.28
C ASP A 67 -14.80 -8.59 -2.24
N PHE A 68 -14.75 -8.95 -0.96
CA PHE A 68 -14.57 -8.02 0.16
C PHE A 68 -13.13 -7.94 0.67
N ILE A 69 -12.24 -8.83 0.20
CA ILE A 69 -10.83 -8.84 0.61
C ILE A 69 -10.03 -7.87 -0.28
N PRO A 70 -9.39 -6.84 0.29
CA PRO A 70 -8.51 -5.95 -0.45
C PRO A 70 -7.37 -6.71 -1.12
N ARG A 71 -7.11 -6.40 -2.40
CA ARG A 71 -5.96 -6.93 -3.13
C ARG A 71 -4.88 -5.86 -3.18
N TRP A 72 -3.96 -5.93 -2.22
CA TRP A 72 -2.87 -4.95 -2.05
C TRP A 72 -1.84 -4.99 -3.19
N ASP A 73 -1.71 -6.12 -3.89
CA ASP A 73 -0.67 -6.33 -4.90
C ASP A 73 -1.20 -6.39 -6.35
N ARG A 74 -1.92 -5.34 -6.77
CA ARG A 74 -2.35 -5.20 -8.19
C ARG A 74 -1.30 -4.55 -9.09
N THR A 75 -0.04 -4.46 -8.66
CA THR A 75 1.05 -4.12 -9.58
C THR A 75 1.58 -5.37 -10.27
N ARG A 76 0.74 -5.96 -11.15
CA ARG A 76 1.22 -6.94 -12.13
C ARG A 76 2.18 -6.33 -13.16
N ILE A 77 2.36 -5.01 -13.14
CA ILE A 77 3.39 -4.33 -13.90
C ILE A 77 4.60 -4.16 -12.97
N ARG A 78 5.51 -5.13 -12.99
CA ARG A 78 6.90 -4.89 -12.61
C ARG A 78 7.44 -3.86 -13.60
N LYS A 79 7.33 -2.58 -13.25
CA LYS A 79 7.91 -1.52 -14.06
C LYS A 79 9.42 -1.70 -14.07
N THR A 80 10.06 -1.51 -15.22
CA THR A 80 11.52 -1.59 -15.26
C THR A 80 12.12 -0.43 -14.42
N PRO A 81 13.38 -0.54 -13.96
CA PRO A 81 14.05 0.55 -13.25
C PRO A 81 13.97 1.89 -14.01
N GLU A 82 14.04 1.85 -15.34
CA GLU A 82 13.95 3.02 -16.22
C GLU A 82 12.55 3.64 -16.16
N GLU A 83 11.50 2.82 -16.22
CA GLU A 83 10.11 3.31 -16.12
C GLU A 83 9.79 3.92 -14.75
N LEU A 84 10.37 3.36 -13.68
CA LEU A 84 10.27 3.91 -12.34
C LEU A 84 11.01 5.25 -12.24
N PHE A 85 12.22 5.33 -12.81
CA PHE A 85 13.00 6.56 -12.86
C PHE A 85 12.29 7.66 -13.64
N GLN A 86 11.72 7.36 -14.80
CA GLN A 86 10.94 8.31 -15.60
C GLN A 86 9.72 8.84 -14.84
N LYS A 87 9.01 7.99 -14.10
CA LYS A 87 7.88 8.43 -13.27
C LYS A 87 8.33 9.30 -12.08
N ALA A 88 9.45 8.95 -11.46
CA ALA A 88 10.03 9.75 -10.38
C ALA A 88 10.44 11.13 -10.89
N MET A 89 11.06 11.22 -12.08
CA MET A 89 11.39 12.49 -12.72
C MET A 89 10.14 13.30 -13.06
N ALA A 90 9.12 12.68 -13.67
CA ALA A 90 7.87 13.37 -14.00
C ALA A 90 7.17 13.95 -12.76
N ALA A 91 7.15 13.19 -11.66
CA ALA A 91 6.62 13.66 -10.38
C ALA A 91 7.48 14.79 -9.77
N ASN A 92 8.81 14.68 -9.85
CA ASN A 92 9.74 15.71 -9.37
C ASN A 92 9.53 17.05 -10.10
N THR A 93 9.44 17.02 -11.42
CA THR A 93 9.16 18.20 -12.25
C THR A 93 7.79 18.81 -11.96
N ALA A 94 6.75 17.98 -11.81
CA ALA A 94 5.41 18.47 -11.47
C ALA A 94 5.34 19.15 -10.10
N LEU A 95 6.26 18.80 -9.19
CA LEU A 95 6.40 19.40 -7.87
C LEU A 95 7.43 20.55 -7.84
N GLY A 96 7.95 20.97 -8.99
CA GLY A 96 8.88 22.10 -9.13
C GLY A 96 10.32 21.79 -8.68
N GLY A 97 10.69 20.52 -8.54
CA GLY A 97 12.06 20.12 -8.23
C GLY A 97 12.97 20.15 -9.46
N GLN A 98 14.29 20.18 -9.21
CA GLN A 98 15.33 20.05 -10.23
C GLN A 98 16.03 18.71 -10.07
N VAL A 99 16.21 18.00 -11.18
CA VAL A 99 16.97 16.73 -11.22
C VAL A 99 18.43 17.06 -11.55
N ILE A 100 19.33 16.85 -10.60
CA ILE A 100 20.78 17.02 -10.82
C ILE A 100 21.36 15.66 -11.23
N THR A 101 21.37 15.38 -12.54
CA THR A 101 22.15 14.27 -13.09
C THR A 101 23.61 14.69 -13.22
N HIS A 102 24.47 14.15 -12.35
CA HIS A 102 25.92 14.22 -12.56
C HIS A 102 26.28 13.16 -13.60
N ASN A 103 26.87 13.60 -14.71
CA ASN A 103 27.47 12.74 -15.72
C ASN A 103 28.92 12.44 -15.36
#